data_AF-A0A957YUD2-F1
#
_entry.id   AF-A0A957YUD2-F1
#
_cell.length_a   1.000
_cell.length_b   1.000
_cell.length_c   1.000
_cell.angle_alpha   90.00
_cell.angle_beta   90.00
_cell.angle_gamma   90.00
#
_symmetry.space_group_name_H-M   'P 1'
#
loop_
_entity.id
_entity.type
_entity.pdbx_description
1 polymer ?
#
loop_
_entity_poly.entity_id
_entity_poly.type
_entity_poly.pdbx_seq_one_letter_code
_entity_poly.pdbx_strand_id
1 'polypeptide(L)'
;MKKIDPKVLLSTLWIVVMINMLKADILSLYIPGAAEEVVKTAAGTSTSVPQLMLGGAVMMEIAIGMIILARVLPYGVNRWANIIASIITIVFVIGGGVTYPHYIFIATVEVSCLLLIIWNAWKWRHLESSADDNVGQIFSNRLSLGAEAPKAQR
;
A
#
# COMPACT_ATOMS: atom_id res chain seq x y z
N MET A 1 25.78 2.39 1.42
CA MET A 1 24.42 2.85 1.03
C MET A 1 23.58 2.96 2.30
N LYS A 2 23.01 4.13 2.60
CA LYS A 2 22.24 4.39 3.83
C LYS A 2 20.93 3.56 3.75
N LYS A 3 20.65 2.69 4.73
CA LYS A 3 19.37 1.97 4.79
C LYS A 3 18.26 3.00 4.98
N ILE A 4 17.44 3.22 3.96
CA ILE A 4 16.29 4.14 4.03
C ILE A 4 15.30 3.56 5.05
N ASP A 5 14.78 4.41 5.93
CA ASP A 5 13.77 3.97 6.85
C ASP A 5 12.52 3.54 6.04
N PRO A 6 12.11 2.29 6.13
CA PRO A 6 10.92 1.71 5.50
C PRO A 6 9.63 2.50 5.73
N LYS A 7 9.45 3.15 6.89
CA LYS A 7 8.31 4.04 7.16
C LYS A 7 8.38 5.28 6.27
N VAL A 8 9.59 5.80 6.05
CA VAL A 8 9.86 6.93 5.14
C VAL A 8 9.63 6.50 3.70
N LEU A 9 10.04 5.29 3.32
CA LEU A 9 9.79 4.76 1.97
C LEU A 9 8.29 4.62 1.70
N LEU A 10 7.53 4.00 2.61
CA LEU A 10 6.07 3.87 2.51
C LEU A 10 5.39 5.25 2.40
N SER A 11 5.76 6.20 3.26
CA SER A 11 5.23 7.56 3.22
C SER A 11 5.54 8.26 1.90
N THR A 12 6.75 8.07 1.37
CA THR A 12 7.15 8.63 0.07
C THR A 12 6.35 8.02 -1.08
N LEU A 13 6.09 6.71 -1.07
CA LEU A 13 5.27 6.06 -2.10
C LEU A 13 3.82 6.58 -2.07
N TRP A 14 3.24 6.78 -0.89
CA TRP A 14 1.89 7.39 -0.77
C TRP A 14 1.85 8.84 -1.29
N ILE A 15 2.92 9.62 -1.07
CA ILE A 15 3.05 10.96 -1.66
C ILE A 15 3.05 10.88 -3.20
N VAL A 16 3.79 9.92 -3.77
CA VAL A 16 3.82 9.71 -5.23
C VAL A 16 2.44 9.30 -5.77
N VAL A 17 1.73 8.40 -5.07
CA VAL A 17 0.34 8.02 -5.41
C VAL A 17 -0.58 9.23 -5.38
N MET A 18 -0.53 10.04 -4.33
CA MET A 18 -1.32 11.27 -4.21
C MET A 18 -1.05 12.27 -5.35
N ILE A 19 0.21 12.46 -5.73
CA ILE A 19 0.56 13.36 -6.84
C ILE A 19 0.04 12.82 -8.18
N ASN A 20 0.10 11.49 -8.40
CA ASN A 20 -0.44 10.86 -9.60
C ASN A 20 -1.96 11.02 -9.67
N MET A 21 -2.69 10.74 -8.59
CA MET A 21 -4.14 10.98 -8.52
C MET A 21 -4.48 12.44 -8.81
N LEU A 22 -3.77 13.38 -8.19
CA LEU A 22 -3.98 14.81 -8.45
C LEU A 22 -3.72 15.19 -9.91
N LYS A 23 -2.71 14.59 -10.54
CA LYS A 23 -2.42 14.78 -11.96
C LYS A 23 -3.53 14.22 -12.85
N ALA A 24 -4.08 13.05 -12.52
CA ALA A 24 -5.20 12.46 -13.25
C ALA A 24 -6.41 13.42 -13.25
N ASP A 25 -6.75 13.96 -12.08
CA ASP A 25 -7.85 14.92 -11.95
C ASP A 25 -7.60 16.21 -12.72
N ILE A 26 -6.41 16.81 -12.58
CA ILE A 26 -6.06 18.03 -13.30
C ILE A 26 -6.14 17.81 -14.81
N LEU A 27 -5.59 16.71 -15.32
CA LEU A 27 -5.62 16.38 -16.75
C LEU A 27 -7.06 16.16 -17.23
N SER A 28 -7.89 15.51 -16.41
CA SER A 28 -9.31 15.29 -16.70
C SER A 28 -10.07 16.61 -16.87
N LEU A 29 -9.75 17.65 -16.08
CA LEU A 29 -10.36 18.98 -16.21
C LEU A 29 -10.06 19.69 -17.54
N TYR A 30 -8.96 19.34 -18.21
CA TYR A 30 -8.62 19.91 -19.52
C TYR A 30 -9.32 19.21 -20.70
N ILE A 31 -10.06 18.13 -20.46
CA ILE A 31 -10.79 17.41 -21.51
C ILE A 31 -12.12 18.12 -21.77
N PRO A 32 -12.38 18.58 -23.00
CA PRO A 32 -13.72 19.04 -23.37
C PRO A 32 -14.68 17.85 -23.25
N GLY A 33 -15.73 17.99 -22.42
CA GLY A 33 -16.67 16.89 -22.13
C GLY A 33 -16.34 16.08 -20.88
N ALA A 34 -15.42 16.51 -20.02
CA ALA A 34 -15.12 15.83 -18.74
C ALA A 34 -16.38 15.56 -17.89
N ALA A 35 -17.35 16.49 -17.88
CA ALA A 35 -18.62 16.29 -17.19
C ALA A 35 -19.46 15.15 -17.79
N GLU A 36 -19.46 15.00 -19.11
CA GLU A 36 -20.18 13.93 -19.81
C GLU A 36 -19.55 12.57 -19.54
N GLU A 37 -18.22 12.51 -19.36
CA GLU A 37 -17.51 11.31 -18.95
C GLU A 37 -17.85 10.90 -17.52
N VAL A 38 -17.90 11.85 -16.58
CA VAL A 38 -18.37 11.54 -15.21
C VAL A 38 -19.81 11.01 -15.24
N VAL A 39 -20.67 11.56 -16.09
CA VAL A 39 -22.05 11.07 -16.30
C VAL A 39 -22.07 9.66 -16.92
N LYS A 40 -21.20 9.37 -17.90
CA LYS A 40 -21.08 8.01 -18.48
C LYS A 40 -20.58 7.01 -17.46
N THR A 41 -19.58 7.35 -16.66
CA THR A 41 -19.09 6.49 -15.58
C THR A 41 -20.18 6.25 -14.55
N ALA A 42 -20.93 7.29 -14.17
CA ALA A 42 -22.10 7.19 -13.28
C ALA A 42 -23.14 6.20 -13.81
N ALA A 43 -23.46 6.30 -15.11
CA ALA A 43 -24.38 5.39 -15.78
C ALA A 43 -23.84 3.94 -15.83
N GLY A 44 -22.54 3.77 -16.09
CA GLY A 44 -21.88 2.46 -16.14
C GLY A 44 -21.81 1.76 -14.78
N THR A 45 -21.68 2.52 -13.68
CA THR A 45 -21.61 1.97 -12.32
C THR A 45 -22.97 2.00 -11.59
N SER A 46 -24.06 2.35 -12.27
CA SER A 46 -25.40 2.51 -11.67
C SER A 46 -25.40 3.46 -10.45
N THR A 47 -24.50 4.44 -10.44
CA THR A 47 -24.28 5.35 -9.30
C THR A 47 -24.58 6.78 -9.73
N SER A 48 -24.96 7.68 -8.82
CA SER A 48 -25.15 9.09 -9.18
C SER A 48 -23.82 9.85 -9.29
N VAL A 49 -23.77 10.90 -10.13
CA VAL A 49 -22.59 11.78 -10.27
C VAL A 49 -22.09 12.33 -8.92
N PRO A 50 -22.95 12.87 -8.02
CA PRO A 50 -22.50 13.34 -6.72
C PRO A 50 -21.89 12.23 -5.84
N GLN A 51 -22.42 11.01 -5.94
CA GLN A 51 -21.88 9.86 -5.20
C GLN A 51 -20.52 9.41 -5.75
N LEU A 52 -20.30 9.46 -7.07
CA LEU A 52 -18.98 9.22 -7.65
C LEU A 52 -17.97 10.26 -7.20
N MET A 53 -18.35 11.55 -7.21
CA MET A 53 -17.48 12.63 -6.72
C MET A 53 -17.17 12.49 -5.24
N LEU A 54 -18.16 12.10 -4.43
CA LEU A 54 -17.96 11.79 -3.01
C LEU A 54 -17.01 10.60 -2.83
N GLY A 55 -17.14 9.55 -3.65
CA GLY A 55 -16.23 8.41 -3.66
C GLY A 55 -14.79 8.83 -3.93
N GLY A 56 -14.55 9.66 -4.96
CA GLY A 56 -13.23 10.22 -5.26
C GLY A 56 -12.65 11.02 -4.10
N ALA A 57 -13.46 11.90 -3.48
CA ALA A 57 -13.03 12.70 -2.33
C ALA A 57 -12.64 11.83 -1.12
N VAL A 58 -13.44 10.81 -0.79
CA VAL A 58 -13.12 9.87 0.30
C VAL A 58 -11.84 9.10 0.00
N MET A 59 -11.61 8.69 -1.24
CA MET A 59 -10.39 7.98 -1.62
C MET A 59 -9.13 8.84 -1.50
N MET A 60 -9.21 10.13 -1.86
CA MET A 60 -8.11 11.07 -1.62
C MET A 60 -7.82 11.25 -0.13
N GLU A 61 -8.86 11.39 0.70
CA GLU A 61 -8.70 11.48 2.15
C GLU A 61 -8.05 10.22 2.74
N ILE A 62 -8.40 9.03 2.23
CA ILE A 62 -7.75 7.78 2.63
C ILE A 62 -6.26 7.83 2.30
N ALA A 63 -5.88 8.26 1.09
CA ALA A 63 -4.49 8.33 0.68
C ALA A 63 -3.70 9.38 1.51
N ILE A 64 -4.30 10.54 1.80
CA ILE A 64 -3.72 11.57 2.68
C ILE A 64 -3.54 11.03 4.10
N GLY A 65 -4.57 10.37 4.65
CA GLY A 65 -4.52 9.71 5.94
C GLY A 65 -3.37 8.70 5.99
N MET A 66 -3.24 7.86 4.96
CA MET A 66 -2.20 6.84 4.88
C MET A 66 -0.77 7.41 4.86
N ILE A 67 -0.54 8.63 4.34
CA ILE A 67 0.78 9.30 4.44
C ILE A 67 1.18 9.51 5.91
N ILE A 68 0.23 9.89 6.77
CA ILE A 68 0.45 10.15 8.19
C ILE A 68 0.44 8.84 8.98
N LEU A 69 -0.55 7.98 8.75
CA LEU A 69 -0.66 6.68 9.42
C LEU A 69 0.58 5.81 9.16
N ALA A 70 1.17 5.87 7.97
CA ALA A 70 2.41 5.15 7.64
C ALA A 70 3.59 5.52 8.57
N ARG A 71 3.59 6.72 9.15
CA ARG A 71 4.61 7.17 10.11
C ARG A 71 4.22 6.93 11.57
N VAL A 72 2.93 7.07 11.91
CA VAL A 72 2.43 7.06 13.29
C VAL A 72 2.13 5.65 13.79
N LEU A 73 1.68 4.72 12.93
CA LEU A 73 1.23 3.42 13.38
C LEU A 73 2.39 2.47 13.79
N PRO A 74 2.18 1.66 14.84
CA PRO A 74 3.07 0.56 15.17
C PRO A 74 3.09 -0.48 14.05
N TYR A 75 4.24 -1.13 13.90
CA TYR A 75 4.62 -1.94 12.75
C TYR A 75 3.58 -2.98 12.30
N GLY A 76 2.98 -3.72 13.24
CA GLY A 76 2.00 -4.78 12.92
C GLY A 76 0.72 -4.25 12.28
N VAL A 77 0.19 -3.12 12.77
CA VAL A 77 -1.05 -2.50 12.25
C VAL A 77 -0.76 -1.75 10.97
N ASN A 78 0.40 -1.10 10.89
CA ASN A 78 0.82 -0.36 9.70
C ASN A 78 0.89 -1.27 8.46
N ARG A 79 1.31 -2.53 8.64
CA ARG A 79 1.36 -3.54 7.57
C ARG A 79 -0.01 -3.79 6.94
N TRP A 80 -0.99 -4.15 7.77
CA TRP A 80 -2.32 -4.49 7.28
C TRP A 80 -3.04 -3.25 6.75
N ALA A 81 -2.90 -2.10 7.40
CA ALA A 81 -3.45 -0.84 6.93
C ALA A 81 -2.95 -0.49 5.53
N ASN A 82 -1.64 -0.59 5.27
CA ASN A 82 -1.07 -0.30 3.95
C ASN A 82 -1.54 -1.28 2.87
N ILE A 83 -1.60 -2.58 3.18
CA ILE A 83 -2.06 -3.58 2.21
C ILE A 83 -3.54 -3.38 1.88
N ILE A 84 -4.39 -3.24 2.89
CA ILE A 84 -5.84 -3.07 2.71
C ILE A 84 -6.12 -1.76 1.96
N ALA A 85 -5.51 -0.65 2.38
CA ALA A 85 -5.67 0.63 1.70
C ALA A 85 -5.20 0.54 0.25
N SER A 86 -4.04 -0.08 -0.02
CA SER A 86 -3.53 -0.21 -1.38
C SER A 86 -4.45 -1.04 -2.28
N ILE A 87 -5.01 -2.14 -1.76
CA ILE A 87 -5.96 -2.98 -2.52
C ILE A 87 -7.23 -2.19 -2.83
N ILE A 88 -7.77 -1.47 -1.84
CA ILE A 88 -8.96 -0.61 -2.03
C ILE A 88 -8.68 0.44 -3.10
N THR A 89 -7.51 1.10 -3.05
CA THR A 89 -7.09 2.08 -4.06
C THR A 89 -6.96 1.45 -5.45
N ILE A 90 -6.35 0.27 -5.58
CA ILE A 90 -6.25 -0.44 -6.87
C ILE A 90 -7.64 -0.74 -7.44
N VAL A 91 -8.54 -1.29 -6.63
CA VAL A 91 -9.90 -1.61 -7.07
C VAL A 91 -10.64 -0.35 -7.50
N PHE A 92 -10.45 0.77 -6.80
CA PHE A 92 -11.06 2.04 -7.16
C PHE A 92 -10.49 2.61 -8.46
N VAL A 93 -9.16 2.61 -8.64
CA VAL A 93 -8.50 3.10 -9.86
C VAL A 93 -8.90 2.28 -11.08
N ILE A 94 -9.00 0.95 -10.94
CA ILE A 94 -9.45 0.07 -12.04
C ILE A 94 -10.96 0.23 -12.28
N GLY A 95 -11.77 0.31 -11.21
CA GLY A 95 -13.23 0.41 -11.28
C GLY A 95 -13.75 1.76 -11.76
N GLY A 96 -13.01 2.84 -11.53
CA GLY A 96 -13.31 4.19 -12.04
C GLY A 96 -12.85 4.43 -13.48
N GLY A 97 -12.23 3.43 -14.12
CA GLY A 97 -11.49 3.52 -15.37
C GLY A 97 -12.26 4.07 -16.56
N VAL A 98 -12.16 5.38 -16.78
CA VAL A 98 -12.44 6.02 -18.07
C VAL A 98 -11.35 5.64 -19.08
N THR A 99 -11.75 5.29 -20.30
CA THR A 99 -10.86 4.66 -21.32
C THR A 99 -9.94 5.67 -22.03
N TYR A 100 -9.56 6.76 -21.37
CA TYR A 100 -8.66 7.74 -21.95
C TYR A 100 -7.19 7.32 -21.82
N PRO A 101 -6.36 7.52 -22.86
CA PRO A 101 -4.95 7.10 -22.84
C PRO A 101 -4.13 7.68 -21.69
N HIS A 102 -4.36 8.94 -21.32
CA HIS A 102 -3.65 9.57 -20.19
C HIS A 102 -4.07 8.97 -18.85
N TYR A 103 -5.36 8.60 -18.69
CA TYR A 103 -5.86 7.96 -17.48
C TYR A 103 -5.26 6.56 -17.33
N ILE A 104 -5.22 5.78 -18.40
CA ILE A 104 -4.60 4.44 -18.41
C ILE A 104 -3.12 4.54 -18.03
N PHE A 105 -2.38 5.50 -18.59
CA PHE A 105 -0.97 5.68 -18.25
C PHE A 105 -0.78 6.00 -16.77
N ILE A 106 -1.53 6.97 -16.23
CA ILE A 106 -1.43 7.35 -14.81
C ILE A 106 -1.84 6.19 -13.91
N ALA A 107 -2.94 5.50 -14.24
CA ALA A 107 -3.40 4.32 -13.52
C ALA A 107 -2.33 3.21 -13.47
N THR A 108 -1.62 2.96 -14.58
CA THR A 108 -0.54 1.95 -14.58
C THR A 108 0.61 2.32 -13.66
N VAL A 109 1.03 3.58 -13.65
CA VAL A 109 2.09 4.08 -12.75
C VAL A 109 1.63 4.01 -11.29
N GLU A 110 0.38 4.37 -11.03
CA GLU A 110 -0.22 4.34 -9.70
C GLU A 110 -0.33 2.92 -9.15
N VAL A 111 -0.89 1.99 -9.93
CA VAL A 111 -0.96 0.57 -9.58
C VAL A 111 0.45 0.00 -9.34
N SER A 112 1.44 0.39 -10.14
CA SER A 112 2.84 -0.02 -9.93
C SER A 112 3.36 0.47 -8.57
N CYS A 113 3.06 1.71 -8.18
CA CYS A 113 3.43 2.25 -6.86
C CYS A 113 2.72 1.52 -5.71
N LEU A 114 1.43 1.22 -5.86
CA LEU A 114 0.64 0.47 -4.87
C LEU A 114 1.14 -0.97 -4.71
N LEU A 115 1.54 -1.62 -5.80
CA LEU A 115 2.21 -2.93 -5.76
C LEU A 115 3.55 -2.86 -5.04
N LEU A 116 4.32 -1.78 -5.23
CA LEU A 116 5.55 -1.56 -4.46
C LEU A 116 5.26 -1.35 -2.97
N ILE A 117 4.19 -0.66 -2.59
CA ILE A 117 3.76 -0.53 -1.18
C ILE A 117 3.47 -1.92 -0.59
N ILE A 118 2.68 -2.73 -1.29
CA ILE A 118 2.35 -4.10 -0.87
C ILE A 118 3.62 -4.94 -0.77
N TRP A 119 4.49 -4.91 -1.78
CA TRP A 119 5.76 -5.63 -1.77
C TRP A 119 6.62 -5.23 -0.57
N ASN A 120 6.81 -3.93 -0.35
CA ASN A 120 7.63 -3.45 0.77
C ASN A 120 7.05 -3.87 2.11
N ALA A 121 5.73 -3.79 2.28
CA ALA A 121 5.03 -4.29 3.45
C ALA A 121 5.20 -5.82 3.64
N TRP A 122 5.35 -6.57 2.54
CA TRP A 122 5.48 -8.03 2.57
C TRP A 122 6.92 -8.52 2.76
N LYS A 123 7.91 -7.93 2.08
CA LYS A 123 9.35 -8.23 2.20
C LYS A 123 9.84 -8.04 3.63
N TRP A 124 9.23 -7.10 4.34
CA TRP A 124 9.49 -6.80 5.73
C TRP A 124 9.13 -7.92 6.71
N ARG A 125 8.13 -8.74 6.40
CA ARG A 125 7.79 -9.94 7.19
C ARG A 125 8.92 -10.97 7.23
N HIS A 126 9.71 -11.08 6.16
CA HIS A 126 10.73 -12.11 6.05
C HIS A 126 11.93 -11.86 6.97
N LEU A 127 12.22 -10.59 7.30
CA LEU A 127 13.37 -10.24 8.13
C LEU A 127 13.15 -10.52 9.62
N GLU A 128 11.92 -10.41 10.12
CA GLU A 128 11.58 -10.74 11.51
C GLU A 128 11.25 -12.21 11.72
N SER A 129 10.57 -12.87 10.77
CA SER A 129 10.34 -14.32 10.85
C SER A 129 11.68 -15.06 10.99
N SER A 130 12.66 -14.71 10.16
CA SER A 130 13.99 -15.33 10.22
C SER A 130 14.79 -14.97 11.47
N ALA A 131 14.46 -13.89 12.19
CA ALA A 131 15.10 -13.52 13.45
C ALA A 131 14.50 -14.29 14.63
N ASP A 132 13.17 -14.44 14.65
CA ASP A 132 12.44 -15.17 15.69
C ASP A 132 12.71 -16.69 15.60
N ASP A 133 12.75 -17.22 14.39
CA ASP A 133 13.11 -18.63 14.12
C ASP A 133 14.55 -18.94 14.59
N ASN A 134 15.48 -17.99 14.45
CA ASN A 134 16.88 -18.16 14.84
C ASN A 134 17.05 -18.14 16.38
N VAL A 135 16.31 -17.28 17.08
CA VAL A 135 16.30 -17.26 18.56
C VAL A 135 15.74 -18.58 19.10
N GLY A 136 14.66 -19.11 18.51
CA GLY A 136 14.11 -20.43 18.87
C GLY A 136 15.10 -21.57 18.67
N GLN A 137 15.83 -21.56 17.55
CA GLN A 137 16.91 -22.52 17.27
C GLN A 137 18.07 -22.44 18.29
N ILE A 138 18.50 -21.23 18.66
CA ILE A 138 19.58 -21.04 19.64
C ILE A 138 19.17 -21.57 21.02
N PHE A 139 17.93 -21.28 21.47
CA PHE A 139 17.42 -21.81 22.73
C PHE A 139 17.29 -23.32 22.73
N SER A 140 16.77 -23.90 21.64
CA SER A 140 16.69 -25.36 21.46
C SER A 140 18.07 -26.01 21.51
N ASN A 141 19.06 -25.44 20.81
CA ASN A 141 20.45 -25.92 20.83
C ASN A 141 21.11 -25.79 22.21
N ARG A 142 20.80 -24.74 22.99
CA ARG A 142 21.35 -24.61 24.35
C ARG A 142 20.71 -25.56 25.35
N LEU A 143 19.42 -25.89 25.18
CA LEU A 143 18.73 -26.89 26.01
C LEU A 143 19.21 -28.30 25.73
N SER A 144 19.49 -28.65 24.46
CA SER A 144 20.07 -29.96 24.12
C SER A 144 21.51 -30.10 24.64
N LEU A 145 22.34 -29.05 24.52
CA LEU A 145 23.71 -29.05 25.07
C LEU A 145 23.77 -29.10 26.60
N GLY A 146 22.76 -28.56 27.29
CA GLY A 146 22.64 -28.68 28.76
C GLY A 146 22.20 -30.07 29.24
N ALA A 147 21.51 -30.84 28.40
CA ALA A 147 21.07 -32.21 28.70
C ALA A 147 22.18 -33.26 28.50
N GLU A 148 23.20 -32.96 27.68
CA GLU A 148 24.40 -33.79 27.48
C GLU A 148 25.58 -33.39 28.38
N ALA A 149 25.31 -32.87 29.58
CA ALA A 149 26.37 -32.66 30.56
C ALA A 149 27.12 -34.00 30.80
N PRO A 150 28.46 -34.03 30.68
CA PRO A 150 29.21 -35.27 30.79
C PRO A 150 28.96 -35.87 32.16
N LYS A 151 28.45 -37.10 32.18
CA LYS A 151 28.47 -37.94 33.38
C LYS A 151 29.93 -38.01 33.81
N ALA A 152 30.28 -37.18 34.79
CA ALA A 152 31.60 -37.15 35.37
C ALA A 152 31.92 -38.58 35.80
N GLN A 153 32.84 -39.21 35.09
CA GLN A 153 33.41 -40.49 35.47
C GLN A 153 34.05 -40.30 36.84
N ARG A 154 33.39 -40.78 37.89
CA ARG A 154 34.03 -41.37 39.06
C ARG A 154 33.06 -42.22 39.86
#